data_AF-A0A183K647-F1
#
_entry.id   AF-A0A183K647-F1
#
_cell.length_a   1.000
_cell.length_b   1.000
_cell.length_c   1.000
_cell.angle_alpha   90.00
_cell.angle_beta   90.00
_cell.angle_gamma   90.00
#
_symmetry.space_group_name_H-M   'P 1'
#
loop_
_entity.id
_entity.type
_entity.pdbx_description
1 polymer ?
#
loop_
_entity_poly.entity_id
_entity_poly.type
_entity_poly.pdbx_seq_one_letter_code
_entity_poly.pdbx_strand_id
1 'polypeptide(L)' 'MINIIPLLCTGCQQPIWDPYLLCIDQNIWHEQCVTCSICHCLLHNKCLVRNQKLYCRSDYIK' A
#
# COMPACT_ATOMS: atom_id res chain seq x y z
N MET A 1 -2.63 -18.35 -25.35
CA MET A 1 -2.05 -17.14 -24.71
C MET A 1 -2.71 -17.00 -23.36
N ILE A 2 -1.98 -17.25 -22.27
CA ILE A 2 -2.53 -17.12 -20.92
C ILE A 2 -2.62 -15.60 -20.66
N ASN A 3 -3.83 -15.06 -20.54
CA ASN A 3 -4.04 -13.68 -20.11
C ASN A 3 -3.70 -13.60 -18.63
N ILE A 4 -2.48 -13.17 -18.30
CA ILE A 4 -2.11 -12.83 -16.93
C ILE A 4 -2.65 -11.41 -16.69
N ILE A 5 -3.70 -11.29 -15.87
CA ILE A 5 -4.14 -9.98 -15.36
C ILE A 5 -3.17 -9.62 -14.22
N PRO A 6 -2.36 -8.57 -14.36
CA PRO A 6 -1.42 -8.20 -13.31
C PRO A 6 -2.17 -7.63 -12.09
N LEU A 7 -1.69 -8.00 -10.90
CA LEU A 7 -2.09 -7.37 -9.65
C LEU A 7 -1.62 -5.90 -9.65
N LEU A 8 -2.52 -4.94 -9.43
CA LEU A 8 -2.21 -3.51 -9.44
C LEU A 8 -2.03 -2.99 -8.02
N CYS A 9 -0.94 -2.29 -7.76
CA CYS A 9 -0.72 -1.63 -6.47
C CYS A 9 -1.76 -0.53 -6.23
N THR A 10 -2.46 -0.57 -5.10
CA THR A 10 -3.46 0.44 -4.70
C THR A 10 -2.83 1.84 -4.57
N GLY A 11 -1.56 1.93 -4.18
CA GLY A 11 -0.86 3.20 -3.98
C GLY A 11 -0.45 3.91 -5.28
N CYS A 12 0.18 3.20 -6.21
CA CYS A 12 0.72 3.81 -7.44
C CYS A 12 -0.02 3.42 -8.73
N GLN A 13 -0.99 2.52 -8.65
CA GLN A 13 -1.77 2.01 -9.79
C GLN A 13 -0.92 1.31 -10.88
N GLN A 14 0.29 0.88 -10.53
CA GLN A 14 1.17 0.11 -11.43
C GLN A 14 1.10 -1.39 -11.12
N PRO A 15 1.35 -2.26 -12.12
CA PRO A 15 1.53 -3.70 -11.93
C PRO A 15 2.59 -4.00 -10.86
N ILE A 16 2.30 -4.95 -9.98
CA ILE A 16 3.28 -5.53 -9.06
C ILE A 16 3.97 -6.69 -9.77
N TRP A 17 5.24 -6.50 -10.10
CA TRP A 17 6.14 -7.55 -10.60
C TRP A 17 7.21 -7.95 -9.58
N ASP A 18 7.21 -7.29 -8.42
CA ASP A 18 8.12 -7.58 -7.32
C ASP A 18 7.96 -9.01 -6.80
N PRO A 19 9.03 -9.62 -6.27
CA PRO A 19 8.97 -10.95 -5.66
C PRO A 19 8.07 -11.00 -4.43
N TYR A 20 7.77 -9.84 -3.82
CA TYR A 20 6.95 -9.70 -2.63
C TYR A 20 5.92 -8.59 -2.81
N LEU A 21 4.75 -8.81 -2.24
CA LEU A 21 3.67 -7.83 -2.14
C LEU A 21 3.14 -7.77 -0.71
N LEU A 22 2.52 -6.66 -0.36
CA LEU A 22 1.85 -6.48 0.92
C LEU A 22 0.34 -6.46 0.72
N CYS A 23 -0.37 -7.25 1.51
CA CYS A 23 -1.83 -7.24 1.58
C CYS A 23 -2.28 -6.52 2.85
N ILE A 24 -2.91 -5.36 2.71
CA ILE A 24 -3.34 -4.48 3.80
C ILE A 24 -4.80 -4.10 3.54
N ASP A 25 -5.70 -4.45 4.45
CA ASP A 25 -7.13 -4.16 4.35
C ASP A 25 -7.71 -4.52 2.98
N GLN A 26 -7.47 -5.78 2.54
CA GLN A 26 -7.92 -6.35 1.26
C GLN A 26 -7.31 -5.70 0.00
N ASN A 27 -6.40 -4.74 0.17
CA ASN A 27 -5.71 -4.06 -0.89
C ASN A 27 -4.27 -4.55 -1.01
N ILE A 28 -3.73 -4.50 -2.23
CA ILE A 28 -2.37 -4.96 -2.56
C ILE A 28 -1.45 -3.77 -2.81
N TRP A 29 -0.25 -3.83 -2.26
CA TRP A 29 0.69 -2.72 -2.26
C TRP A 29 2.11 -3.20 -2.57
N HIS A 30 2.86 -2.37 -3.29
CA HIS A 30 4.32 -2.44 -3.24
C HIS A 30 4.79 -2.06 -1.84
N GLU A 31 5.88 -2.66 -1.37
CA GLU A 31 6.53 -2.29 -0.10
C GLU A 31 6.83 -0.78 -0.04
N GLN A 32 7.44 -0.24 -1.10
CA GLN A 32 7.74 1.19 -1.22
C GLN A 32 6.50 2.11 -1.29
N CYS A 33 5.33 1.57 -1.63
CA CYS A 33 4.09 2.36 -1.72
C CYS A 33 3.32 2.39 -0.39
N VAL A 34 3.74 1.61 0.62
CA VAL A 34 3.13 1.64 1.95
C VAL A 34 3.64 2.85 2.73
N THR A 35 3.16 4.04 2.37
CA THR A 35 3.55 5.31 2.98
C THR A 35 2.36 6.01 3.63
N CYS A 36 2.62 6.87 4.61
CA CYS A 36 1.57 7.70 5.19
C CYS A 36 1.02 8.69 4.16
N SER A 37 -0.31 8.76 4.04
CA SER A 37 -0.99 9.65 3.11
C SER A 37 -0.91 11.15 3.48
N ILE A 38 -0.27 11.49 4.61
CA ILE A 38 -0.06 12.88 5.06
C ILE A 38 1.44 13.23 5.04
N CYS A 39 2.26 12.55 5.85
CA CYS A 39 3.69 12.87 5.93
C CYS A 39 4.59 12.07 4.97
N HIS A 40 4.02 11.12 4.21
CA HIS A 40 4.75 10.28 3.25
C HIS A 40 5.89 9.42 3.82
N CYS A 41 5.97 9.27 5.14
CA CYS A 41 6.93 8.36 5.75
C CYS A 41 6.59 6.89 5.40
N LEU A 42 7.63 6.07 5.24
CA LEU A 42 7.50 4.65 4.95
C LEU A 42 7.02 3.87 6.18
N LEU A 43 6.01 3.02 6.00
CA LEU A 43 5.33 2.28 7.07
C LEU A 43 5.75 0.80 7.05
N HIS A 44 6.83 0.46 7.74
CA HIS A 44 7.40 -0.89 7.70
C HIS A 44 6.66 -1.94 8.56
N ASN A 45 6.22 -1.56 9.77
CA ASN A 45 5.74 -2.54 10.76
C ASN A 45 4.26 -2.38 11.11
N LYS A 46 3.77 -1.14 11.19
CA LYS A 46 2.39 -0.84 11.58
C LYS A 46 1.91 0.35 10.75
N CYS A 47 0.72 0.20 10.18
CA CYS A 47 -0.03 1.24 9.52
C CYS A 47 -1.47 1.20 10.03
N LEU A 48 -2.14 2.35 9.98
CA LEU A 48 -3.58 2.43 10.19
C LEU A 48 -4.27 2.73 8.86
N VAL A 49 -5.45 2.16 8.65
CA VAL A 49 -6.21 2.33 7.41
C VAL A 49 -7.47 3.13 7.72
N ARG A 50 -7.73 4.16 6.90
CA ARG A 50 -8.99 4.91 6.92
C ARG A 50 -9.32 5.36 5.50
N ASN A 51 -10.54 5.08 5.04
CA ASN A 51 -10.98 5.43 3.68
C ASN A 51 -9.98 5.00 2.59
N GLN A 52 -9.49 3.75 2.68
CA GLN A 52 -8.50 3.16 1.75
C GLN A 52 -7.13 3.88 1.71
N LYS A 53 -6.86 4.77 2.66
CA LYS A 53 -5.59 5.48 2.81
C LYS A 53 -4.83 4.94 4.01
N LEU A 54 -3.50 4.91 3.87
CA LEU A 54 -2.58 4.46 4.91
C LEU A 54 -2.07 5.64 5.73
N TYR A 55 -1.99 5.47 7.05
CA TYR A 55 -1.56 6.51 7.98
C TYR A 55 -0.53 5.99 8.96
N CYS A 56 0.42 6.85 9.32
CA CYS A 56 1.23 6.65 10.52
C CYS A 56 0.38 6.92 11.77
N ARG A 57 0.82 6.41 12.92
CA ARG A 57 0.12 6.63 14.20
C ARG A 57 -0.09 8.11 14.50
N SER A 58 0.93 8.94 14.27
CA SER A 58 0.92 10.37 14.61
C SER A 58 -0.09 11.17 13.78
N ASP A 59 -0.29 10.80 12.51
CA ASP A 59 -1.21 11.49 11.61
C ASP A 59 -2.63 10.92 11.67
N TYR A 60 -2.80 9.67 12.13
CA TYR A 60 -4.11 9.06 12.30
C TYR A 60 -4.91 9.66 13.47
N ILE A 61 -4.21 10.09 14.53
CA ILE A 61 -4.82 10.64 15.75
C ILE A 61 -5.16 12.15 15.65
N LYS A 62 -4.75 12.80 14.56
CA LYS A 62 -5.11 14.19 14.27
C LYS A 62 -6.52 14.26 13.70
#